data_AF-A0A817SAE1-F1
#
_entry.id   AF-A0A817SAE1-F1
#
_cell.length_a   1.000
_cell.length_b   1.000
_cell.length_c   1.000
_cell.angle_alpha   90.00
_cell.angle_beta   90.00
_cell.angle_gamma   90.00
#
_symmetry.space_group_name_H-M   'P 1'
#
loop_
_entity.id
_entity.type
_entity.pdbx_description
1 polymer ?
#
loop_
_entity_poly.entity_id
_entity_poly.type
_entity_poly.pdbx_seq_one_letter_code
_entity_poly.pdbx_strand_id
1 'polypeptide(L)'
;RAICYMTACRNGISQNELEDVLSLDDEVLASVFQHYIPPVRRLPGILWTRIRNDLDEYITEKEADDSSVIFWYHRRFIEVASAEYISKMNSKEREAVFQNMVDLYKETWKGKSKPFKINDPKLLNKYNLNESNGEIQANRFTTSQPIEFVDANGRIQFNRRKLNELPQFLSQLTANLATPIIAQEIVFNYTFMRKVSILLIEEK
;
A
#
# COMPACT_ATOMS: atom_id res chain seq x y z
N ARG A 1 -7.62 0.63 9.62
CA ARG A 1 -6.46 0.70 8.70
C ARG A 1 -6.76 1.45 7.39
N ALA A 2 -7.95 1.34 6.76
CA ALA A 2 -8.26 2.08 5.51
C ALA A 2 -8.03 3.60 5.60
N ILE A 3 -8.64 4.26 6.59
CA ILE A 3 -8.47 5.70 6.88
C ILE A 3 -6.99 6.07 7.09
N CYS A 4 -6.23 5.20 7.75
CA CYS A 4 -4.79 5.37 7.94
C CYS A 4 -4.04 5.41 6.61
N TYR A 5 -4.25 4.43 5.72
CA TYR A 5 -3.60 4.41 4.40
C TYR A 5 -4.01 5.60 3.52
N MET A 6 -5.29 5.98 3.55
CA MET A 6 -5.75 7.19 2.86
C MET A 6 -5.06 8.46 3.35
N THR A 7 -4.83 8.55 4.66
CA THR A 7 -4.19 9.71 5.30
C THR A 7 -2.66 9.70 5.16
N ALA A 8 -2.06 8.52 5.02
CA ALA A 8 -0.62 8.38 4.82
C ALA A 8 -0.17 8.91 3.44
N CYS A 9 -1.02 8.80 2.41
CA CYS A 9 -0.73 9.32 1.07
C CYS A 9 -0.94 10.83 1.00
N ARG A 10 0.07 11.58 0.55
CA ARG A 10 0.01 13.05 0.52
C ARG A 10 -0.99 13.56 -0.51
N ASN A 11 -1.01 12.95 -1.69
CA ASN A 11 -1.86 13.39 -2.80
C ASN A 11 -3.18 12.62 -2.89
N GLY A 12 -3.42 11.66 -1.98
CA GLY A 12 -4.54 10.73 -2.03
C GLY A 12 -4.13 9.36 -2.57
N ILE A 13 -5.06 8.41 -2.53
CA ILE A 13 -4.82 7.01 -2.89
C ILE A 13 -5.86 6.54 -3.90
N SER A 14 -5.43 5.87 -4.97
CA SER A 14 -6.39 5.25 -5.89
C SER A 14 -7.11 4.07 -5.21
N GLN A 15 -8.30 3.72 -5.69
CA GLN A 15 -9.01 2.56 -5.16
C GLN A 15 -8.18 1.27 -5.25
N ASN A 16 -7.49 1.05 -6.38
CA ASN A 16 -6.67 -0.14 -6.59
C ASN A 16 -5.52 -0.21 -5.59
N GLU A 17 -4.81 0.89 -5.38
CA GLU A 17 -3.71 0.95 -4.39
C GLU A 17 -4.22 0.72 -2.97
N LEU A 18 -5.39 1.27 -2.63
CA LEU A 18 -5.98 1.10 -1.31
C LEU A 18 -6.37 -0.37 -1.07
N GLU A 19 -7.04 -1.00 -2.04
CA GLU A 19 -7.38 -2.42 -1.96
C GLU A 19 -6.13 -3.30 -1.89
N ASP A 20 -5.09 -2.98 -2.66
CA ASP A 20 -3.84 -3.72 -2.67
C ASP A 20 -3.06 -3.58 -1.37
N VAL A 21 -2.92 -2.37 -0.83
CA VAL A 21 -2.19 -2.18 0.44
C VAL A 21 -2.95 -2.80 1.61
N LEU A 22 -4.28 -2.72 1.63
CA LEU A 22 -5.09 -3.44 2.61
C LEU A 22 -4.98 -4.96 2.44
N SER A 23 -4.68 -5.43 1.23
CA SER A 23 -4.37 -6.84 0.94
C SER A 23 -2.93 -7.24 1.30
N LEU A 24 -2.06 -6.28 1.58
CA LEU A 24 -0.73 -6.51 2.15
C LEU A 24 -0.74 -6.48 3.68
N ASP A 25 -1.73 -5.86 4.31
CA ASP A 25 -1.84 -5.77 5.76
C ASP A 25 -2.39 -7.08 6.36
N ASP A 26 -1.52 -7.84 7.03
CA ASP A 26 -1.88 -9.13 7.62
C ASP A 26 -2.83 -8.99 8.83
N GLU A 27 -2.81 -7.87 9.55
CA GLU A 27 -3.77 -7.61 10.63
C GLU A 27 -5.18 -7.38 10.07
N VAL A 28 -5.27 -6.60 8.98
CA VAL A 28 -6.54 -6.41 8.26
C VAL A 28 -7.08 -7.75 7.81
N LEU A 29 -6.26 -8.56 7.15
CA LEU A 29 -6.73 -9.83 6.59
C LEU A 29 -7.00 -10.89 7.66
N ALA A 30 -6.33 -10.83 8.80
CA ALA A 30 -6.70 -11.66 9.96
C ALA A 30 -8.11 -11.30 10.46
N SER A 31 -8.47 -10.00 10.48
CA SER A 31 -9.82 -9.57 10.86
C SER A 31 -10.89 -9.94 9.83
N VAL A 32 -10.53 -10.07 8.55
CA VAL A 32 -11.45 -10.45 7.47
C VAL A 32 -11.64 -11.96 7.39
N PHE A 33 -10.54 -12.73 7.46
CA PHE A 33 -10.53 -14.18 7.31
C PHE A 33 -10.43 -14.90 8.65
N GLN A 34 -11.46 -14.75 9.49
CA GLN A 34 -11.49 -15.32 10.84
C GLN A 34 -11.80 -16.82 10.85
N HIS A 35 -12.49 -17.34 9.83
CA HIS A 35 -13.08 -18.69 9.89
C HIS A 35 -12.44 -19.70 8.94
N TYR A 36 -11.63 -19.24 8.00
CA TYR A 36 -10.96 -20.09 7.02
C TYR A 36 -9.73 -19.39 6.44
N ILE A 37 -8.84 -20.18 5.85
CA ILE A 37 -7.65 -19.71 5.15
C ILE A 37 -7.94 -19.77 3.66
N PRO A 38 -8.11 -18.62 2.97
CA PRO A 38 -8.34 -18.65 1.54
C PRO A 38 -7.04 -18.98 0.78
N PRO A 39 -7.12 -19.67 -0.38
CA PRO A 39 -5.95 -19.88 -1.24
C PRO A 39 -5.42 -18.55 -1.80
N VAL A 40 -6.31 -17.56 -1.94
CA VAL A 40 -6.01 -16.19 -2.34
C VAL A 40 -6.40 -15.24 -1.22
N ARG A 41 -5.42 -14.56 -0.62
CA ARG A 41 -5.64 -13.72 0.55
C ARG A 41 -5.66 -12.25 0.15
N ARG A 42 -6.70 -11.85 -0.58
CA ARG A 42 -6.95 -10.47 -1.03
C ARG A 42 -8.18 -9.91 -0.32
N LEU A 43 -8.19 -8.60 -0.05
CA LEU A 43 -9.36 -7.91 0.48
C LEU A 43 -10.55 -8.07 -0.48
N PRO A 44 -11.72 -8.55 0.00
CA PRO A 44 -12.93 -8.51 -0.80
C PRO A 44 -13.36 -7.07 -1.08
N GLY A 45 -13.48 -6.66 -2.36
CA GLY A 45 -13.80 -5.28 -2.75
C GLY A 45 -15.11 -4.71 -2.18
N ILE A 46 -16.06 -5.59 -1.82
CA ILE A 46 -17.29 -5.20 -1.13
C ILE A 46 -17.04 -4.53 0.23
N LEU A 47 -15.95 -4.90 0.93
CA LEU A 47 -15.61 -4.30 2.22
C LEU A 47 -15.18 -2.85 2.04
N TRP A 48 -14.34 -2.57 1.03
CA TRP A 48 -13.99 -1.21 0.70
C TRP A 48 -15.22 -0.40 0.24
N THR A 49 -16.08 -0.99 -0.59
CA THR A 49 -17.31 -0.32 -1.06
C THR A 49 -18.19 0.14 0.12
N ARG A 50 -18.33 -0.69 1.16
CA ARG A 50 -19.07 -0.31 2.39
C ARG A 50 -18.41 0.85 3.11
N ILE A 51 -17.10 0.79 3.35
CA ILE A 51 -16.34 1.86 4.00
C ILE A 51 -16.45 3.15 3.20
N ARG A 52 -16.36 3.08 1.88
CA ARG A 52 -16.50 4.21 0.98
C ARG A 52 -17.88 4.87 1.12
N ASN A 53 -18.95 4.08 1.11
CA ASN A 53 -20.31 4.59 1.28
C ASN A 53 -20.51 5.26 2.64
N ASP A 54 -19.93 4.70 3.71
CA ASP A 54 -19.99 5.29 5.06
C ASP A 54 -19.19 6.61 5.16
N LEU A 55 -18.20 6.79 4.27
CA LEU A 55 -17.31 7.96 4.23
C LEU A 55 -17.65 8.96 3.12
N ASP A 56 -18.72 8.74 2.35
CA ASP A 56 -18.99 9.44 1.08
C ASP A 56 -18.98 10.96 1.23
N GLU A 57 -19.60 11.50 2.28
CA GLU A 57 -19.65 12.94 2.56
C GLU A 57 -18.31 13.55 3.02
N TYR A 58 -17.34 12.71 3.42
CA TYR A 58 -16.05 13.13 3.98
C TYR A 58 -14.91 13.05 2.98
N ILE A 59 -15.12 12.35 1.86
CA ILE A 59 -14.10 12.07 0.85
C ILE A 59 -14.52 12.68 -0.49
N THR A 60 -13.54 12.89 -1.36
CA THR A 60 -13.75 13.34 -2.74
C THR A 60 -12.83 12.56 -3.65
N GLU A 61 -13.24 12.38 -4.90
CA GLU A 61 -12.33 11.98 -5.96
C GLU A 61 -11.69 13.22 -6.59
N LYS A 62 -10.40 13.14 -6.90
CA LYS A 62 -9.67 14.15 -7.68
C LYS A 62 -8.65 13.47 -8.58
N GLU A 63 -8.17 14.19 -9.58
CA GLU A 63 -7.03 13.73 -10.38
C GLU A 63 -5.73 14.15 -9.71
N ALA A 64 -4.81 13.20 -9.57
CA ALA A 64 -3.43 13.45 -9.15
C ALA A 64 -2.52 12.41 -9.80
N ASP A 65 -1.35 12.87 -10.28
CA ASP A 65 -0.33 11.97 -10.83
C ASP A 65 -0.87 11.04 -11.94
N ASP A 66 -1.71 11.59 -12.83
CA ASP A 66 -2.37 10.90 -13.95
C ASP A 66 -3.31 9.75 -13.53
N SER A 67 -3.84 9.80 -12.31
CA SER A 67 -4.80 8.81 -11.79
C SER A 67 -5.94 9.48 -11.01
N SER A 68 -7.11 8.83 -10.99
CA SER A 68 -8.20 9.20 -10.07
C SER A 68 -7.90 8.68 -8.67
N VAL A 69 -7.94 9.57 -7.68
CA VAL A 69 -7.52 9.30 -6.31
C VAL A 69 -8.60 9.74 -5.33
N ILE A 70 -8.76 8.95 -4.29
CA ILE A 70 -9.61 9.26 -3.15
C ILE A 70 -8.82 10.18 -2.22
N PHE A 71 -9.42 11.29 -1.84
CA PHE A 71 -8.82 12.29 -0.95
C PHE A 71 -9.84 12.81 0.06
N TRP A 72 -9.36 13.42 1.14
CA TRP A 72 -10.23 14.06 2.13
C TRP A 72 -10.87 15.32 1.55
N TYR A 73 -12.19 15.47 1.74
CA TYR A 73 -12.93 16.63 1.24
C TYR A 73 -12.47 17.94 1.92
N HIS A 74 -12.22 17.89 3.23
CA HIS A 74 -11.85 19.07 4.01
C HIS A 74 -10.54 18.86 4.78
N ARG A 75 -9.72 19.93 4.87
CA ARG A 75 -8.44 19.92 5.60
C ARG A 75 -8.57 19.45 7.05
N ARG A 76 -9.69 19.76 7.72
CA ARG A 76 -9.94 19.31 9.10
C ARG A 76 -9.97 17.78 9.21
N PHE A 77 -10.47 17.06 8.22
CA PHE A 77 -10.46 15.60 8.23
C PHE A 77 -9.04 15.07 8.12
N ILE A 78 -8.18 15.70 7.30
CA ILE A 78 -6.75 15.38 7.22
C ILE A 78 -6.09 15.57 8.59
N GLU A 79 -6.31 16.72 9.24
CA GLU A 79 -5.72 17.05 10.54
C GLU A 79 -6.15 16.06 11.63
N VAL A 80 -7.45 15.77 11.72
CA VAL A 80 -8.01 14.84 12.70
C VAL A 80 -7.56 13.41 12.42
N ALA A 81 -7.64 12.94 11.18
CA ALA A 81 -7.22 11.59 10.81
C ALA A 81 -5.71 11.39 11.01
N SER A 82 -4.90 12.41 10.72
CA SER A 82 -3.46 12.35 10.97
C SER A 82 -3.16 12.25 12.47
N ALA A 83 -3.81 13.09 13.28
CA ALA A 83 -3.64 13.07 14.73
C ALA A 83 -4.08 11.73 15.35
N GLU A 84 -5.20 11.17 14.87
CA GLU A 84 -5.77 9.95 15.43
C GLU A 84 -5.05 8.69 14.94
N TYR A 85 -4.74 8.60 13.65
CA TYR A 85 -4.27 7.35 13.05
C TYR A 85 -2.78 7.33 12.75
N ILE A 86 -2.11 8.46 12.49
CA ILE A 86 -0.69 8.50 12.12
C ILE A 86 0.19 8.89 13.31
N SER A 87 -0.20 9.92 14.06
CA SER A 87 0.60 10.46 15.18
C SER A 87 0.61 9.55 16.40
N LYS A 88 -0.47 8.79 16.65
CA LYS A 88 -0.58 7.88 17.78
C LYS A 88 0.08 6.51 17.56
N MET A 89 0.56 6.21 16.34
CA MET A 89 1.18 4.92 16.06
C MET A 89 2.45 4.72 16.88
N ASN A 90 2.60 3.52 17.42
CA ASN A 90 3.91 3.10 17.93
C ASN A 90 4.90 2.86 16.77
N SER A 91 6.18 2.72 17.09
CA SER A 91 7.23 2.55 16.07
C SER A 91 7.03 1.30 15.19
N LYS A 92 6.53 0.20 15.78
CA LYS A 92 6.30 -1.06 15.06
C LYS A 92 5.12 -0.96 14.08
N GLU A 93 4.01 -0.37 14.50
CA GLU A 93 2.84 -0.12 13.65
C GLU A 93 3.18 0.81 12.51
N ARG A 94 3.93 1.88 12.81
CA ARG A 94 4.43 2.82 11.81
C ARG A 94 5.26 2.09 10.77
N GLU A 95 6.24 1.31 11.21
CA GLU A 95 7.09 0.52 10.31
C GLU A 95 6.26 -0.46 9.46
N ALA A 96 5.32 -1.19 10.05
CA ALA A 96 4.46 -2.13 9.31
C ALA A 96 3.60 -1.44 8.24
N VAL A 97 2.98 -0.29 8.57
CA VAL A 97 2.14 0.47 7.63
C VAL A 97 2.96 0.98 6.46
N PHE A 98 4.07 1.66 6.74
CA PHE A 98 4.90 2.25 5.68
C PHE A 98 5.66 1.18 4.89
N GLN A 99 6.02 0.05 5.50
CA GLN A 99 6.60 -1.08 4.79
C GLN A 99 5.61 -1.69 3.80
N ASN A 100 4.32 -1.81 4.16
CA ASN A 100 3.29 -2.27 3.21
C ASN A 100 3.15 -1.32 2.02
N MET A 101 3.25 0.00 2.24
CA MET A 101 3.24 0.99 1.13
C MET A 101 4.48 0.86 0.24
N VAL A 102 5.67 0.71 0.84
CA VAL A 102 6.90 0.47 0.08
C VAL A 102 6.82 -0.84 -0.71
N ASP A 103 6.31 -1.91 -0.10
CA ASP A 103 6.13 -3.21 -0.75
C ASP A 103 5.16 -3.15 -1.93
N LEU A 104 4.10 -2.32 -1.83
CA LEU A 104 3.18 -2.05 -2.92
C LEU A 104 3.91 -1.43 -4.12
N TYR A 105 4.57 -0.29 -3.92
CA TYR A 105 5.22 0.42 -5.02
C TYR A 105 6.47 -0.30 -5.55
N LYS A 106 7.20 -1.04 -4.71
CA LYS A 106 8.32 -1.89 -5.11
C LYS A 106 7.86 -3.15 -5.84
N GLU A 107 6.57 -3.47 -5.81
CA GLU A 107 6.02 -4.74 -6.31
C GLU A 107 6.63 -5.98 -5.62
N THR A 108 7.01 -5.87 -4.33
CA THR A 108 7.71 -6.95 -3.58
C THR A 108 6.97 -8.29 -3.68
N TRP A 109 5.63 -8.24 -3.60
CA TRP A 109 4.75 -9.41 -3.56
C TRP A 109 3.99 -9.67 -4.87
N LYS A 110 4.32 -8.96 -5.95
CA LYS A 110 3.69 -9.20 -7.25
C LYS A 110 4.10 -10.57 -7.79
N GLY A 111 3.11 -11.42 -8.05
CA GLY A 111 3.34 -12.78 -8.55
C GLY A 111 3.99 -13.73 -7.52
N LYS A 112 4.14 -13.30 -6.26
CA LYS A 112 4.73 -14.10 -5.17
C LYS A 112 3.72 -14.25 -4.04
N SER A 113 3.82 -15.35 -3.31
CA SER A 113 3.01 -15.55 -2.10
C SER A 113 3.67 -14.87 -0.91
N LYS A 114 2.92 -14.05 -0.18
CA LYS A 114 3.40 -13.38 1.03
C LYS A 114 3.22 -14.29 2.24
N PRO A 115 4.29 -14.57 3.02
CA PRO A 115 4.19 -15.34 4.26
C PRO A 115 3.39 -14.56 5.31
N PHE A 116 2.57 -15.26 6.08
CA PHE A 116 1.80 -14.70 7.21
C PHE A 116 1.66 -15.75 8.31
N LYS A 117 1.49 -15.28 9.54
CA LYS A 117 1.29 -16.12 10.72
C LYS A 117 -0.18 -16.26 11.06
N ILE A 118 -0.58 -17.47 11.45
CA ILE A 118 -1.89 -17.73 12.01
C ILE A 118 -1.75 -17.99 13.49
N ASN A 119 -2.43 -17.16 14.28
CA ASN A 119 -2.43 -17.26 15.74
C ASN A 119 -3.75 -17.84 16.29
N ASP A 120 -4.77 -18.05 15.45
CA ASP A 120 -6.07 -18.57 15.90
C ASP A 120 -6.00 -20.10 16.10
N PRO A 121 -6.17 -20.60 17.34
CA PRO A 121 -6.12 -22.04 17.63
C PRO A 121 -7.16 -22.85 16.83
N LYS A 122 -8.32 -22.27 16.51
CA LYS A 122 -9.36 -22.95 15.73
C LYS A 122 -8.89 -23.23 14.32
N LEU A 123 -8.18 -22.28 13.70
CA LEU A 123 -7.63 -22.43 12.37
C LEU A 123 -6.43 -23.38 12.37
N LEU A 124 -5.55 -23.29 13.37
CA LEU A 124 -4.42 -24.20 13.52
C LEU A 124 -4.89 -25.67 13.59
N ASN A 125 -5.88 -25.95 14.42
CA ASN A 125 -6.47 -27.30 14.52
C ASN A 125 -7.18 -27.73 13.24
N LYS A 126 -7.95 -26.83 12.60
CA LYS A 126 -8.71 -27.15 11.37
C LYS A 126 -7.80 -27.54 10.20
N TYR A 127 -6.62 -26.93 10.12
CA TYR A 127 -5.68 -27.14 9.02
C TYR A 127 -4.47 -28.00 9.42
N ASN A 128 -4.48 -28.60 10.62
CA ASN A 128 -3.39 -29.43 11.17
C ASN A 128 -2.02 -28.72 11.14
N LEU A 129 -2.00 -27.44 11.55
CA LEU A 129 -0.80 -26.62 11.60
C LEU A 129 -0.29 -26.51 13.04
N ASN A 130 1.03 -26.61 13.23
CA ASN A 130 1.65 -26.42 14.55
C ASN A 130 1.99 -24.94 14.78
N GLU A 131 2.08 -24.48 16.03
CA GLU A 131 2.46 -23.09 16.36
C GLU A 131 3.85 -22.70 15.80
N SER A 132 4.81 -23.63 15.75
CA SER A 132 6.11 -23.42 15.10
C SER A 132 6.08 -23.45 13.57
N ASN A 133 5.04 -24.05 12.97
CA ASN A 133 4.84 -24.18 11.51
C ASN A 133 3.70 -23.28 10.99
N GLY A 134 3.18 -22.35 11.81
CA GLY A 134 2.02 -21.52 11.50
C GLY A 134 2.27 -20.43 10.45
N GLU A 135 3.47 -20.41 9.85
CA GLU A 135 3.80 -19.57 8.70
C GLU A 135 3.29 -20.21 7.41
N ILE A 136 2.23 -19.63 6.86
CA ILE A 136 1.66 -20.03 5.57
C ILE A 136 1.92 -18.92 4.58
N GLN A 137 1.92 -19.26 3.29
CA GLN A 137 2.04 -18.29 2.23
C GLN A 137 0.76 -18.27 1.40
N ALA A 138 0.30 -17.07 1.05
CA ALA A 138 -0.82 -16.90 0.13
C ALA A 138 -0.56 -15.72 -0.80
N ASN A 139 -1.03 -15.86 -2.04
CA ASN A 139 -0.96 -14.80 -3.03
C ASN A 139 -1.96 -13.68 -2.67
N ARG A 140 -1.52 -12.43 -2.81
CA ARG A 140 -2.32 -11.22 -2.54
C ARG A 140 -2.89 -10.59 -3.83
N PHE A 141 -2.40 -11.04 -4.99
CA PHE A 141 -2.77 -10.56 -6.33
C PHE A 141 -2.67 -9.03 -6.47
N THR A 142 -1.67 -8.41 -5.84
CA THR A 142 -1.47 -6.96 -5.95
C THR A 142 -1.28 -6.54 -7.41
N THR A 143 -1.80 -5.37 -7.77
CA THR A 143 -1.67 -4.81 -9.12
C THR A 143 -0.22 -4.42 -9.41
N SER A 144 0.05 -4.17 -10.69
CA SER A 144 1.38 -3.76 -11.14
C SER A 144 1.59 -2.25 -10.91
N GLN A 145 2.74 -1.90 -10.35
CA GLN A 145 3.28 -0.56 -10.18
C GLN A 145 4.64 -0.44 -10.90
N PRO A 146 4.70 -0.57 -12.24
CA PRO A 146 5.93 -0.38 -12.98
C PRO A 146 6.34 1.10 -12.94
N ILE A 147 7.61 1.39 -13.21
CA ILE A 147 8.08 2.80 -13.34
C ILE A 147 7.55 3.41 -14.65
N GLU A 148 7.41 2.59 -15.67
CA GLU A 148 6.96 2.98 -17.01
C GLU A 148 5.79 2.09 -17.42
N PHE A 149 4.69 2.71 -17.83
CA PHE A 149 3.59 2.08 -18.53
C PHE A 149 3.81 2.21 -20.03
N VAL A 150 3.50 1.15 -20.78
CA VAL A 150 3.50 1.17 -22.24
C VAL A 150 2.05 1.11 -22.69
N ASP A 151 1.57 2.18 -23.31
CA ASP A 151 0.23 2.26 -23.88
C ASP A 151 0.10 1.32 -25.10
N ALA A 152 -1.14 1.03 -25.52
CA ALA A 152 -1.43 0.21 -26.70
C ALA A 152 -0.76 0.75 -27.98
N ASN A 153 -0.51 2.06 -28.03
CA ASN A 153 0.19 2.74 -29.13
C ASN A 153 1.72 2.70 -29.01
N GLY A 154 2.28 1.98 -28.04
CA GLY A 154 3.72 1.93 -27.77
C GLY A 154 4.28 3.19 -27.12
N ARG A 155 3.43 4.14 -26.69
CA ARG A 155 3.85 5.34 -25.97
C ARG A 155 4.20 5.00 -24.54
N ILE A 156 5.34 5.50 -24.07
CA ILE A 156 5.80 5.30 -22.70
C ILE A 156 5.22 6.42 -21.83
N GLN A 157 4.45 6.06 -20.81
CA GLN A 157 3.94 6.95 -19.77
C GLN A 157 4.59 6.59 -18.43
N PHE A 158 4.89 7.57 -17.59
CA PHE A 158 5.56 7.30 -16.31
C PHE A 158 4.55 7.16 -15.19
N ASN A 159 4.84 6.24 -14.27
CA ASN A 159 4.07 6.13 -13.04
C ASN A 159 4.46 7.25 -12.08
N ARG A 160 3.84 8.43 -12.26
CA ARG A 160 4.10 9.62 -11.43
C ARG A 160 3.83 9.34 -9.95
N ARG A 161 2.80 8.53 -9.63
CA ARG A 161 2.50 8.12 -8.24
C ARG A 161 3.67 7.39 -7.60
N LYS A 162 4.22 6.37 -8.27
CA LYS A 162 5.41 5.65 -7.78
C LYS A 162 6.60 6.58 -7.59
N LEU A 163 6.84 7.49 -8.54
CA LEU A 163 7.98 8.42 -8.48
C LEU A 163 7.86 9.42 -7.32
N ASN A 164 6.65 9.91 -7.04
CA ASN A 164 6.39 10.93 -6.03
C ASN A 164 6.20 10.35 -4.61
N GLU A 165 5.47 9.24 -4.49
CA GLU A 165 5.08 8.70 -3.18
C GLU A 165 6.12 7.74 -2.60
N LEU A 166 6.87 6.97 -3.42
CA LEU A 166 7.86 5.99 -2.91
C LEU A 166 8.96 6.65 -2.05
N PRO A 167 9.62 7.75 -2.47
CA PRO A 167 10.62 8.42 -1.63
C PRO A 167 10.03 8.91 -0.31
N GLN A 168 8.77 9.37 -0.34
CA GLN A 168 8.09 9.86 0.84
C GLN A 168 7.83 8.74 1.85
N PHE A 169 7.40 7.55 1.42
CA PHE A 169 7.22 6.42 2.34
C PHE A 169 8.53 5.89 2.89
N LEU A 170 9.60 5.88 2.08
CA LEU A 170 10.93 5.49 2.54
C LEU A 170 11.45 6.42 3.64
N SER A 171 11.11 7.71 3.60
CA SER A 171 11.46 8.67 4.66
C SER A 171 10.80 8.38 6.00
N GLN A 172 9.70 7.61 6.03
CA GLN A 172 8.97 7.25 7.24
C GLN A 172 9.49 5.97 7.89
N LEU A 173 10.34 5.20 7.20
CA LEU A 173 10.94 3.97 7.71
C LEU A 173 12.23 4.24 8.50
N THR A 174 12.63 3.27 9.31
CA THR A 174 13.92 3.31 10.01
C THR A 174 15.08 3.28 9.01
N ALA A 175 16.17 4.00 9.30
CA ALA A 175 17.31 4.14 8.39
C ALA A 175 17.88 2.78 7.94
N ASN A 176 17.89 1.78 8.83
CA ASN A 176 18.37 0.43 8.53
C ASN A 176 17.57 -0.25 7.42
N LEU A 177 16.25 -0.05 7.38
CA LEU A 177 15.38 -0.59 6.34
C LEU A 177 15.36 0.30 5.09
N ALA A 178 15.30 1.61 5.28
CA ALA A 178 15.16 2.57 4.19
C ALA A 178 16.41 2.65 3.31
N THR A 179 17.60 2.72 3.91
CA THR A 179 18.87 2.96 3.19
C THR A 179 19.14 1.96 2.06
N PRO A 180 19.08 0.62 2.28
CA PRO A 180 19.32 -0.33 1.19
C PRO A 180 18.28 -0.22 0.09
N ILE A 181 17.01 0.06 0.43
CA ILE A 181 15.93 0.22 -0.54
C ILE A 181 16.11 1.50 -1.36
N ILE A 182 16.45 2.62 -0.72
CA ILE A 182 16.76 3.89 -1.39
C ILE A 182 17.93 3.70 -2.34
N ALA A 183 19.01 3.03 -1.90
CA ALA A 183 20.16 2.78 -2.74
C ALA A 183 19.76 1.99 -4.00
N GLN A 184 19.00 0.91 -3.85
CA GLN A 184 18.61 0.03 -4.96
C GLN A 184 17.55 0.66 -5.88
N GLU A 185 16.45 1.18 -5.31
CA GLU A 185 15.26 1.59 -6.08
C GLU A 185 15.34 3.02 -6.60
N ILE A 186 16.13 3.88 -5.95
CA ILE A 186 16.23 5.30 -6.30
C ILE A 186 17.64 5.62 -6.81
N VAL A 187 18.66 5.57 -5.95
CA VAL A 187 20.00 6.12 -6.27
C VAL A 187 20.70 5.38 -7.40
N PHE A 188 20.71 4.05 -7.35
CA PHE A 188 21.33 3.20 -8.37
C PHE A 188 20.35 2.76 -9.47
N ASN A 189 19.13 3.29 -9.47
CA ASN A 189 18.16 3.07 -10.53
C ASN A 189 18.19 4.24 -11.51
N TYR A 190 18.97 4.07 -12.59
CA TYR A 190 19.13 5.11 -13.62
C TYR A 190 17.78 5.55 -14.22
N THR A 191 16.86 4.61 -14.44
CA THR A 191 15.53 4.91 -14.98
C THR A 191 14.79 5.84 -14.02
N PHE A 192 14.73 5.50 -12.73
CA PHE A 192 14.07 6.32 -11.70
C PHE A 192 14.65 7.74 -11.66
N MET A 193 15.97 7.88 -11.51
CA MET A 193 16.65 9.18 -11.41
C MET A 193 16.47 10.05 -12.65
N ARG A 194 16.56 9.45 -13.83
CA ARG A 194 16.37 10.16 -15.10
C ARG A 194 14.95 10.72 -15.18
N LYS A 195 13.93 9.98 -14.73
CA LYS A 195 12.53 10.44 -14.80
C LYS A 195 12.22 11.53 -13.80
N VAL A 196 12.66 11.40 -12.55
CA VAL A 196 12.51 12.47 -11.56
C VAL A 196 13.13 13.77 -12.09
N SER A 197 14.30 13.69 -12.72
CA SER A 197 14.93 14.87 -13.34
C SER A 197 14.10 15.50 -14.46
N ILE A 198 13.42 14.69 -15.29
CA ILE A 198 12.54 15.18 -16.37
C ILE A 198 11.29 15.84 -15.79
N LEU A 199 10.64 15.22 -14.80
CA LEU A 199 9.44 15.76 -14.15
C LEU A 199 9.72 17.13 -13.50
N LEU A 200 10.87 17.29 -12.84
CA LEU A 200 11.29 18.56 -12.25
C LEU A 200 11.53 19.68 -13.29
N ILE A 201 11.75 19.33 -14.56
CA ILE A 201 11.89 20.29 -15.66
C ILE A 201 10.51 20.64 -16.24
N GLU A 202 9.60 19.67 -16.35
CA GLU A 202 8.24 19.86 -16.89
C GLU A 202 7.33 20.66 -15.94
N GLU A 203 7.59 20.65 -14.63
CA GLU A 203 6.84 21.43 -13.62
C GLU A 203 7.26 22.91 -13.51
N LYS A 204 8.28 23.35 -14.28
CA LYS A 204 8.77 24.74 -14.33
C LYS A 204 8.31 25.46 -15.59
#